data_AF-A0A955MIF0-F1
#
_entry.id   AF-A0A955MIF0-F1
#
_cell.length_a   1.000
_cell.length_b   1.000
_cell.length_c   1.000
_cell.angle_alpha   90.00
_cell.angle_beta   90.00
_cell.angle_gamma   90.00
#
_symmetry.space_group_name_H-M   'P 1'
#
loop_
_entity.id
_entity.type
_entity.pdbx_description
1 polymer ?
#
loop_
_entity_poly.entity_id
_entity_poly.type
_entity_poly.pdbx_seq_one_letter_code
_entity_poly.pdbx_strand_id
1 'polypeptide(L)'
;MEITYGQGTYQEKNKKFTGQIILSDHKVFIKTPQEDLPQTFIPLEKIERLKQSSNSVDIQVRLTIMIMYTATITGQKKNISDLVKDIVKRRGLKKKFFKNEWIEEKI
;
A
#
# COMPACT_ATOMS: atom_id res chain seq x y z
N MET A 1 -15.98 1.12 4.23
CA MET A 1 -16.06 1.98 3.03
C MET A 1 -14.89 1.68 2.11
N GLU A 2 -15.12 1.56 0.81
CA GLU A 2 -14.05 1.33 -0.18
C GLU A 2 -13.77 2.62 -0.98
N ILE A 3 -12.50 2.92 -1.21
CA ILE A 3 -12.03 4.03 -2.04
C ILE A 3 -11.20 3.49 -3.19
N THR A 4 -11.46 4.00 -4.39
CA THR A 4 -10.81 3.57 -5.63
C THR A 4 -9.80 4.62 -6.10
N TYR A 5 -8.58 4.18 -6.44
CA TYR A 5 -7.47 5.04 -6.89
C TYR A 5 -7.09 4.79 -8.36
N GLY A 6 -8.02 4.27 -9.16
CA GLY A 6 -7.78 3.98 -10.57
C GLY A 6 -6.94 2.73 -10.81
N GLN A 7 -6.38 2.63 -12.02
CA GLN A 7 -5.58 1.47 -12.43
C GLN A 7 -4.15 1.54 -11.87
N GLY A 8 -3.61 0.37 -11.55
CA GLY A 8 -2.24 0.22 -11.11
C GLY A 8 -1.78 -1.24 -11.05
N THR A 9 -0.59 -1.40 -10.53
CA THR A 9 0.09 -2.70 -10.46
C THR A 9 0.58 -2.92 -9.04
N TYR A 10 0.24 -4.06 -8.46
CA TYR A 10 0.86 -4.60 -7.26
C TYR A 10 2.00 -5.53 -7.65
N GLN A 11 3.12 -5.40 -6.95
CA GLN A 11 4.26 -6.30 -7.08
C GLN A 11 4.79 -6.70 -5.70
N GLU A 12 4.98 -8.00 -5.48
CA GLU A 12 5.59 -8.56 -4.28
C GLU A 12 6.45 -9.75 -4.68
N LYS A 13 7.78 -9.65 -4.51
CA LYS A 13 8.72 -10.67 -4.97
C LYS A 13 8.46 -11.04 -6.45
N ASN A 14 7.98 -12.26 -6.71
CA ASN A 14 7.69 -12.79 -8.04
C ASN A 14 6.21 -12.68 -8.44
N LYS A 15 5.35 -12.12 -7.57
CA LYS A 15 3.93 -11.90 -7.84
C LYS A 15 3.72 -10.52 -8.42
N LYS A 16 2.93 -10.43 -9.50
CA LYS A 16 2.57 -9.17 -10.14
C LYS A 16 1.11 -9.23 -10.58
N PHE A 17 0.32 -8.25 -10.15
CA PHE A 17 -1.10 -8.13 -10.49
C PHE A 17 -1.40 -6.73 -10.98
N THR A 18 -2.12 -6.64 -12.10
CA THR A 18 -2.55 -5.35 -12.68
C THR A 18 -4.05 -5.25 -12.59
N GLY A 19 -4.56 -4.12 -12.12
CA GLY A 19 -5.98 -3.88 -11.98
C GLY A 19 -6.29 -2.62 -11.21
N GLN A 20 -7.49 -2.55 -10.65
CA GLN A 20 -7.95 -1.38 -9.93
C GLN A 20 -7.41 -1.37 -8.49
N ILE A 21 -6.78 -0.27 -8.08
CA ILE A 21 -6.28 -0.08 -6.72
C ILE A 21 -7.46 0.30 -5.81
N ILE A 22 -7.69 -0.50 -4.77
CA ILE A 22 -8.77 -0.29 -3.80
C ILE A 22 -8.20 -0.24 -2.38
N LEU A 23 -8.59 0.80 -1.63
CA LEU A 23 -8.40 0.90 -0.19
C LEU A 23 -9.74 0.65 0.50
N SER A 24 -9.84 -0.46 1.21
CA SER A 24 -10.94 -0.74 2.14
C SER A 24 -10.59 -0.30 3.56
N ASP A 25 -11.50 -0.50 4.52
CA ASP A 25 -11.28 -0.13 5.92
C ASP A 25 -10.05 -0.80 6.54
N HIS A 26 -9.71 -2.02 6.09
CA HIS A 26 -8.67 -2.84 6.71
C HIS A 26 -7.55 -3.28 5.77
N LYS A 27 -7.68 -3.08 4.45
CA LYS A 27 -6.67 -3.54 3.50
C LYS A 27 -6.59 -2.71 2.23
N VAL A 28 -5.40 -2.70 1.63
CA VAL A 28 -5.17 -2.28 0.23
C VAL A 28 -5.08 -3.51 -0.64
N PHE A 29 -5.73 -3.53 -1.79
CA PHE A 29 -5.65 -4.65 -2.73
C PHE A 29 -5.85 -4.19 -4.18
N ILE A 30 -5.51 -5.08 -5.11
CA ILE A 30 -5.79 -4.92 -6.54
C ILE A 30 -6.98 -5.79 -6.90
N LYS A 31 -8.02 -5.18 -7.45
CA LYS A 31 -9.15 -5.90 -8.06
C LYS A 31 -8.86 -6.11 -9.54
N THR A 32 -8.67 -7.36 -9.96
CA THR A 32 -8.51 -7.71 -11.37
C THR A 32 -9.89 -7.89 -12.01
N PRO A 33 -10.04 -7.68 -13.34
CA PRO A 33 -11.32 -7.87 -14.02
C PRO A 33 -11.77 -9.34 -14.10
N GLN A 34 -10.81 -10.27 -14.01
CA GLN A 34 -11.01 -11.68 -14.28
C GLN A 34 -11.37 -12.51 -13.04
N GLU A 35 -11.27 -11.92 -11.84
CA GLU A 35 -11.46 -12.66 -10.59
C GLU A 35 -12.33 -11.88 -9.61
N ASP A 36 -13.33 -12.55 -9.05
CA ASP A 36 -14.24 -11.97 -8.05
C ASP A 36 -13.57 -11.68 -6.71
N LEU A 37 -12.43 -12.35 -6.42
CA LEU A 37 -11.69 -12.22 -5.18
C LEU A 37 -10.26 -11.70 -5.44
N PRO A 38 -9.77 -10.73 -4.64
CA PRO A 38 -8.39 -10.26 -4.78
C PRO A 38 -7.40 -11.34 -4.35
N GLN A 39 -6.50 -11.78 -5.26
CA GLN A 39 -5.48 -12.78 -4.96
C GLN A 39 -4.46 -12.34 -3.90
N THR A 40 -4.22 -11.03 -3.78
CA THR A 40 -3.27 -10.47 -2.81
C THR A 40 -3.81 -9.18 -2.21
N PHE A 41 -3.55 -9.00 -0.92
CA PHE A 41 -3.91 -7.80 -0.18
C PHE A 41 -2.84 -7.46 0.86
N ILE A 42 -2.77 -6.18 1.21
CA ILE A 42 -1.94 -5.64 2.27
C ILE A 42 -2.85 -5.24 3.43
N PRO A 43 -2.82 -5.95 4.57
CA PRO A 43 -3.53 -5.53 5.76
C PRO A 43 -2.96 -4.21 6.27
N LEU A 44 -3.82 -3.22 6.50
CA LEU A 44 -3.41 -1.88 6.93
C LEU A 44 -2.64 -1.95 8.24
N GLU A 45 -3.17 -2.68 9.22
CA GLU A 45 -2.62 -2.83 10.57
C GLU A 45 -1.23 -3.45 10.61
N LYS A 46 -0.80 -4.08 9.51
CA LYS A 46 0.54 -4.67 9.37
C LYS A 46 1.53 -3.77 8.64
N ILE A 47 1.09 -2.61 8.15
CA ILE A 47 1.96 -1.62 7.50
C ILE A 47 2.78 -0.90 8.57
N GLU A 48 4.10 -1.05 8.49
CA GLU A 48 5.05 -0.36 9.38
C GLU A 48 5.76 0.81 8.70
N ARG A 49 5.89 0.78 7.38
CA ARG A 49 6.57 1.82 6.63
C ARG A 49 5.99 1.98 5.23
N LEU A 50 5.90 3.23 4.81
CA LEU A 50 5.61 3.62 3.44
C LEU A 50 6.77 4.46 2.91
N LYS A 51 7.21 4.18 1.69
CA LYS A 51 8.15 5.03 0.97
C LYS A 51 7.57 5.35 -0.40
N GLN A 52 7.19 6.60 -0.59
CA GLN A 52 6.57 7.08 -1.83
C GLN A 52 7.62 7.60 -2.81
N SER A 53 7.50 7.15 -4.06
CA SER A 53 8.16 7.70 -5.24
C SER A 53 7.14 8.46 -6.12
N SER A 54 7.55 8.95 -7.28
CA SER A 54 6.69 9.78 -8.14
C SER A 54 5.39 9.09 -8.56
N ASN A 55 5.45 7.81 -8.91
CA ASN A 55 4.32 7.02 -9.43
C ASN A 55 4.17 5.66 -8.72
N SER A 56 4.86 5.47 -7.60
CA SER A 56 4.80 4.23 -6.83
C SER A 56 4.94 4.48 -5.33
N VAL A 57 4.53 3.48 -4.55
CA VAL A 57 4.77 3.42 -3.12
C VAL A 57 5.26 2.03 -2.76
N ASP A 58 6.39 1.97 -2.06
CA ASP A 58 6.87 0.77 -1.40
C ASP A 58 6.25 0.69 0.00
N ILE A 59 5.62 -0.44 0.29
CA ILE A 59 4.85 -0.70 1.50
C ILE A 59 5.53 -1.86 2.21
N GLN A 60 6.17 -1.55 3.34
CA GLN A 60 6.77 -2.56 4.20
C GLN A 60 5.71 -3.09 5.17
N VAL A 61 5.50 -4.40 5.12
CA VAL A 61 4.51 -5.11 5.91
C VAL A 61 5.22 -6.05 6.87
N ARG A 62 4.95 -5.92 8.17
CA ARG A 62 5.43 -6.86 9.19
C ARG A 62 4.29 -7.79 9.58
N LEU A 63 4.39 -9.06 9.20
CA LEU A 63 3.41 -10.08 9.57
C LEU A 63 3.62 -10.56 11.01
N THR A 64 4.89 -10.82 11.36
CA THR A 64 5.35 -11.24 12.69
C THR A 64 6.70 -10.59 13.00
N ILE A 65 7.25 -10.79 14.20
CA ILE A 65 8.58 -10.26 14.58
C ILE A 65 9.68 -10.68 13.59
N MET A 66 9.60 -11.90 13.05
CA MET A 66 10.62 -12.46 12.15
C MET A 66 10.25 -12.36 10.66
N ILE A 67 8.98 -12.07 10.32
CA ILE A 67 8.50 -12.13 8.94
C ILE A 67 8.06 -10.74 8.49
N MET A 68 8.76 -10.24 7.47
CA MET A 68 8.41 -9.02 6.75
C MET A 68 8.52 -9.20 5.25
N TYR A 69 7.77 -8.40 4.51
CA TYR A 69 7.90 -8.27 3.08
C TYR A 69 7.68 -6.83 2.65
N THR A 70 8.09 -6.53 1.42
CA THR A 70 7.80 -5.25 0.77
C THR A 70 6.93 -5.52 -0.44
N ALA A 71 5.79 -4.84 -0.51
CA ALA A 71 4.97 -4.77 -1.70
C ALA A 71 5.08 -3.37 -2.31
N THR A 72 5.17 -3.31 -3.63
CA THR A 72 5.19 -2.06 -4.37
C THR A 72 3.86 -1.91 -5.10
N ILE A 73 3.18 -0.77 -4.91
CA ILE A 73 2.02 -0.37 -5.71
C ILE A 73 2.45 0.76 -6.64
N THR A 74 2.27 0.56 -7.94
CA THR A 74 2.56 1.55 -9.00
C THR A 74 1.26 1.99 -9.66
N GLY A 75 1.14 3.27 -10.00
CA GLY A 75 -0.06 3.83 -10.61
C GLY A 75 0.15 5.27 -11.06
N GLN A 76 -0.94 6.02 -11.28
CA GLN A 76 -0.83 7.45 -11.59
C GLN A 76 -0.34 8.24 -10.38
N LYS A 77 0.58 9.20 -10.61
CA LYS A 77 1.22 10.02 -9.56
C LYS A 77 0.23 10.59 -8.53
N LYS A 78 -0.85 11.22 -9.01
CA LYS A 78 -1.87 11.82 -8.14
C LYS A 78 -2.54 10.75 -7.27
N ASN A 79 -2.98 9.66 -7.89
CA ASN A 79 -3.69 8.57 -7.23
C ASN A 79 -2.82 7.86 -6.18
N ILE A 80 -1.54 7.62 -6.48
CA ILE A 80 -0.59 7.06 -5.50
C ILE A 80 -0.37 8.04 -4.35
N SER A 81 -0.24 9.33 -4.63
CA SER A 81 -0.11 10.32 -3.56
C SER A 81 -1.33 10.39 -2.66
N ASP A 82 -2.53 10.25 -3.20
CA ASP A 82 -3.76 10.28 -2.43
C ASP A 82 -3.95 8.98 -1.63
N LEU A 83 -3.62 7.82 -2.24
CA LEU A 83 -3.56 6.53 -1.55
C LEU A 83 -2.62 6.59 -0.33
N VAL A 84 -1.41 7.11 -0.51
CA VAL A 84 -0.43 7.24 0.58
C VAL A 84 -0.97 8.11 1.71
N LYS A 85 -1.58 9.26 1.40
CA LYS A 85 -2.17 10.15 2.43
C LYS A 85 -3.25 9.42 3.23
N ASP A 86 -4.12 8.66 2.58
CA ASP A 86 -5.20 7.94 3.25
C ASP A 86 -4.68 6.78 4.10
N ILE A 87 -3.68 6.03 3.63
CA ILE A 87 -3.04 4.99 4.45
C ILE A 87 -2.36 5.62 5.67
N VAL A 88 -1.57 6.68 5.48
CA VAL A 88 -0.89 7.39 6.58
C VAL A 88 -1.91 7.89 7.61
N LYS A 89 -3.00 8.50 7.17
CA LYS A 89 -4.07 9.00 8.06
C LYS A 89 -4.72 7.87 8.86
N ARG A 90 -5.04 6.74 8.21
CA ARG A 90 -5.69 5.59 8.86
C ARG A 90 -4.75 4.85 9.81
N ARG A 91 -3.44 4.83 9.52
CA ARG A 91 -2.44 4.14 10.33
C ARG A 91 -1.73 5.00 11.36
N GLY A 92 -1.84 6.32 11.28
CA GLY A 92 -1.13 7.23 12.17
C GLY A 92 0.40 7.21 11.97
N LEU A 93 0.87 6.88 10.76
CA LEU A 93 2.32 6.82 10.49
C LEU A 93 2.94 8.22 10.52
N LYS A 94 4.11 8.35 11.14
CA LYS A 94 4.82 9.63 11.24
C LYS A 94 5.76 9.83 10.06
N LYS A 95 5.73 11.04 9.49
CA LYS A 95 6.61 11.43 8.39
C LYS A 95 8.05 11.59 8.88
N LYS A 96 9.02 11.04 8.16
CA LYS A 96 10.44 11.23 8.44
C LYS A 96 10.94 12.54 7.81
N PHE A 97 11.63 13.37 8.57
CA PHE A 97 11.79 14.82 8.30
C PHE A 97 12.52 15.23 6.99
N PHE A 98 13.07 14.30 6.19
CA PHE A 98 13.68 14.63 4.89
C PHE A 98 13.44 13.60 3.78
N LYS A 99 12.46 12.71 3.94
CA LYS A 99 12.15 11.66 2.95
C LYS A 99 10.64 11.61 2.72
N ASN A 100 10.23 11.22 1.51
CA ASN A 100 8.85 10.79 1.24
C ASN A 100 8.62 9.40 1.87
N GLU A 101 8.88 9.31 3.17
CA GLU A 101 8.90 8.10 3.96
C GLU A 101 8.11 8.35 5.26
N TRP A 102 7.24 7.41 5.59
CA TRP A 102 6.44 7.40 6.81
C TRP A 102 6.68 6.08 7.53
N ILE A 103 6.83 6.14 8.84
CA ILE A 103 7.12 4.97 9.69
C ILE A 103 6.17 4.91 10.87
N GLU A 104 5.89 3.70 11.34
CA GLU A 104 5.23 3.45 12.62
C GLU A 104 6.16 3.91 13.73
N GLU A 105 5.63 4.71 14.65
CA GLU A 105 6.36 5.09 15.86
C GLU A 105 6.29 3.92 16.84
N LYS A 106 7.43 3.29 17.11
CA LYS A 106 7.53 2.33 18.21
C LYS A 106 7.61 3.14 19.50
N ILE A 107 6.56 3.04 20.32
CA ILE A 107 6.57 3.48 21.72
C ILE A 107 7.47 2.54 22.51
#